data_AF-A0A9E5R4G7-F1
#
_entry.id   AF-A0A9E5R4G7-F1
#
_cell.length_a   1.000
_cell.length_b   1.000
_cell.length_c   1.000
_cell.angle_alpha   90.00
_cell.angle_beta   90.00
_cell.angle_gamma   90.00
#
_symmetry.space_group_name_H-M   'P 1'
#
loop_
_entity.id
_entity.type
_entity.pdbx_description
1 polymer ?
#
loop_
_entity_poly.entity_id
_entity_poly.type
_entity_poly.pdbx_seq_one_letter_code
_entity_poly.pdbx_strand_id
1 'polypeptide(L)'
;MKIRALIVLLVLVALVVPTFSTMAQDEVELRILWYNDGNEGDVMRDLLDRFEEDNPGISVELDVVAFADIHNILQAQVESGTEAPDLARVADTARFRPST
;
A
#
# COMPACT_ATOMS: atom_id res chain seq x y z
N MET A 1 -34.43 29.33 -31.34
CA MET A 1 -33.48 28.24 -31.68
C MET A 1 -32.16 28.34 -30.93
N LYS A 2 -31.53 29.54 -30.85
CA LYS A 2 -30.23 29.76 -30.18
C LYS A 2 -30.20 29.37 -28.69
N ILE A 3 -31.25 29.69 -27.94
CA ILE A 3 -31.37 29.36 -26.50
C ILE A 3 -31.47 27.85 -26.25
N ARG A 4 -32.21 27.11 -27.09
CA ARG A 4 -32.32 25.64 -26.96
C ARG A 4 -31.00 24.95 -27.31
N ALA A 5 -30.30 25.44 -28.34
CA ALA A 5 -28.96 24.97 -28.68
C ALA A 5 -27.94 25.26 -27.56
N LEU A 6 -28.05 26.43 -26.91
CA LEU A 6 -27.18 26.80 -25.79
C LEU A 6 -27.42 25.91 -24.56
N ILE A 7 -28.68 25.58 -24.25
CA ILE A 7 -29.04 24.68 -23.14
C ILE A 7 -28.55 23.25 -23.42
N VAL A 8 -28.71 22.76 -24.65
CA VAL A 8 -28.22 21.43 -25.04
C VAL A 8 -26.69 21.37 -24.96
N LEU A 9 -25.99 22.44 -25.37
CA LEU A 9 -24.53 22.54 -25.25
C LEU A 9 -24.07 22.56 -23.78
N LEU A 10 -24.80 23.28 -22.91
CA LEU A 10 -24.51 23.35 -21.47
C LEU A 10 -24.74 22.00 -20.77
N VAL A 11 -25.77 21.27 -21.16
CA VAL A 11 -26.05 19.90 -20.68
C VAL A 11 -25.00 18.91 -21.20
N LEU A 12 -24.53 19.06 -22.44
CA LEU A 12 -23.44 18.24 -22.99
C LEU A 12 -22.11 18.49 -22.29
N VAL A 13 -21.78 19.74 -21.96
CA VAL A 13 -20.56 20.07 -21.19
C VAL A 13 -20.66 19.54 -19.76
N ALA A 14 -21.84 19.61 -19.13
CA ALA A 14 -22.08 19.07 -17.78
C ALA A 14 -22.03 17.53 -17.73
N LEU A 15 -22.39 16.83 -18.81
CA LEU A 15 -22.27 15.36 -18.90
C LEU A 15 -20.84 14.87 -19.20
N VAL A 16 -19.95 15.76 -19.64
CA VAL A 16 -18.56 15.42 -20.00
C VAL A 16 -17.57 15.90 -18.93
N VAL A 17 -18.03 16.45 -17.79
CA VAL A 17 -17.19 16.54 -16.60
C VAL A 17 -17.20 15.14 -16.00
N PRO A 18 -16.17 14.30 -16.21
CA PRO A 18 -16.08 13.14 -15.38
C PRO A 18 -15.85 13.71 -13.98
N THR A 19 -16.72 13.38 -13.05
CA THR A 19 -16.51 13.59 -11.63
C THR A 19 -15.35 12.70 -11.19
N PHE A 20 -14.14 12.94 -11.70
CA PHE A 20 -12.91 12.66 -10.99
C PHE A 20 -12.81 13.73 -9.92
N SER A 21 -13.73 13.68 -8.96
CA SER A 21 -13.36 14.00 -7.61
C SER A 21 -12.41 12.88 -7.18
N THR A 22 -11.17 12.92 -7.67
CA THR A 22 -10.05 12.42 -6.90
C THR A 22 -10.06 13.27 -5.65
N MET A 23 -10.83 12.85 -4.65
CA MET A 23 -10.52 13.21 -3.28
C MET A 23 -9.05 12.85 -3.17
N ALA A 24 -8.20 13.84 -2.93
CA ALA A 24 -6.82 13.59 -2.57
C ALA A 24 -6.90 12.72 -1.30
N GLN A 25 -6.86 11.40 -1.48
CA GLN A 25 -6.60 10.49 -0.39
C GLN A 25 -5.15 10.77 -0.02
N ASP A 26 -4.89 10.96 1.27
CA ASP A 26 -3.52 11.03 1.75
C ASP A 26 -2.77 9.80 1.23
N GLU A 27 -1.57 10.03 0.69
CA GLU A 27 -0.72 8.95 0.21
C GLU A 27 -0.47 7.96 1.35
N VAL A 28 -0.85 6.70 1.14
CA VAL A 28 -0.74 5.64 2.14
C VAL A 28 0.56 4.89 1.88
N GLU A 29 1.50 5.00 2.80
CA GLU A 29 2.71 4.20 2.80
C GLU A 29 2.50 2.95 3.66
N LEU A 30 2.74 1.77 3.09
CA LEU A 30 2.73 0.48 3.78
C LEU A 30 4.15 -0.03 3.93
N ARG A 31 4.54 -0.46 5.13
CA ARG A 31 5.87 -1.03 5.40
C ARG A 31 5.76 -2.52 5.66
N ILE A 32 6.53 -3.31 4.90
CA ILE A 32 6.57 -4.77 4.99
C ILE A 32 7.95 -5.23 5.40
N LEU A 33 8.08 -5.81 6.60
CA LEU A 33 9.32 -6.46 7.03
C LEU A 33 9.42 -7.86 6.45
N TRP A 34 10.52 -8.15 5.74
CA TRP A 34 10.68 -9.34 4.93
C TRP A 34 12.07 -9.98 5.09
N TYR A 35 12.17 -11.28 4.85
CA TYR A 35 13.43 -11.97 4.62
C TYR A 35 13.34 -12.78 3.34
N ASN A 36 14.47 -12.93 2.64
CA ASN A 36 14.55 -13.74 1.44
C ASN A 36 15.01 -15.17 1.73
N ASP A 37 14.35 -16.13 1.10
CA ASP A 37 14.82 -17.50 0.90
C ASP A 37 14.91 -17.74 -0.62
N GLY A 38 16.09 -17.53 -1.18
CA GLY A 38 16.26 -17.49 -2.64
C GLY A 38 15.79 -16.17 -3.26
N ASN A 39 15.03 -16.25 -4.36
CA ASN A 39 14.64 -15.10 -5.20
C ASN A 39 13.25 -14.53 -4.90
N GLU A 40 12.60 -14.97 -3.83
CA GLU A 40 11.20 -14.61 -3.52
C GLU A 40 11.02 -13.09 -3.31
N GLY A 41 12.03 -12.37 -2.84
CA GLY A 41 11.96 -10.91 -2.68
C GLY A 41 11.83 -10.15 -4.00
N ASP A 42 12.53 -10.60 -5.05
CA ASP A 42 12.43 -10.00 -6.37
C ASP A 42 11.03 -10.22 -6.96
N VAL A 43 10.49 -11.44 -6.77
CA VAL A 43 9.12 -11.78 -7.17
C VAL A 43 8.09 -10.96 -6.36
N MET A 44 8.32 -10.79 -5.06
CA MET A 44 7.44 -9.98 -4.22
C MET A 44 7.47 -8.51 -4.66
N ARG A 45 8.63 -7.94 -4.99
CA ARG A 45 8.69 -6.56 -5.48
C ARG A 45 7.93 -6.39 -6.80
N ASP A 46 8.08 -7.31 -7.77
CA ASP A 46 7.29 -7.27 -9.01
C ASP A 46 5.77 -7.30 -8.77
N LEU A 47 5.32 -8.12 -7.81
CA LEU A 47 3.91 -8.17 -7.43
C LEU A 47 3.45 -6.88 -6.73
N LEU A 48 4.31 -6.27 -5.91
CA LEU A 48 4.02 -4.99 -5.25
C LEU A 48 3.99 -3.83 -6.25
N ASP A 49 4.86 -3.83 -7.27
CA ASP A 49 4.86 -2.82 -8.33
C ASP A 49 3.50 -2.82 -9.07
N ARG A 50 2.99 -4.00 -9.39
CA ARG A 50 1.66 -4.16 -10.02
C ARG A 50 0.53 -3.75 -9.09
N PHE A 51 0.66 -4.03 -7.80
CA PHE A 51 -0.30 -3.60 -6.79
C PHE A 51 -0.36 -2.08 -6.69
N GLU A 52 0.78 -1.39 -6.66
CA GLU A 52 0.86 0.07 -6.62
C GLU A 52 0.33 0.70 -7.92
N GLU A 53 0.57 0.07 -9.09
CA GLU A 53 -0.01 0.50 -10.37
C GLU A 53 -1.54 0.43 -10.37
N ASP A 54 -2.11 -0.66 -9.84
CA ASP A 54 -3.57 -0.86 -9.75
C ASP A 54 -4.22 -0.03 -8.62
N ASN A 55 -3.43 0.48 -7.66
CA ASN A 55 -3.90 1.24 -6.50
C ASN A 55 -3.17 2.58 -6.36
N PRO A 56 -3.49 3.57 -7.22
CA PRO A 56 -2.86 4.89 -7.15
C PRO A 56 -3.08 5.54 -5.77
N GLY A 57 -2.00 6.03 -5.18
CA GLY A 57 -2.00 6.63 -3.83
C GLY A 57 -1.59 5.68 -2.71
N ILE A 58 -1.21 4.42 -3.03
CA ILE A 58 -0.56 3.51 -2.10
C ILE A 58 0.88 3.27 -2.56
N SER A 59 1.83 3.34 -1.64
CA SER A 59 3.23 2.94 -1.84
C SER A 59 3.60 1.85 -0.83
N VAL A 60 4.44 0.89 -1.22
CA VAL A 60 4.84 -0.22 -0.36
C VAL A 60 6.37 -0.28 -0.24
N GLU A 61 6.87 -0.08 0.97
CA GLU A 61 8.27 -0.31 1.32
C GLU A 61 8.47 -1.79 1.72
N LEU A 62 9.42 -2.46 1.07
CA LEU A 62 9.78 -3.85 1.39
C LEU A 62 11.15 -3.85 2.11
N ASP A 63 11.09 -3.88 3.44
CA ASP A 63 12.26 -3.91 4.32
C ASP A 63 12.86 -5.32 4.38
N VAL A 64 13.78 -5.60 3.45
CA VAL A 64 14.47 -6.90 3.40
C VAL A 64 15.61 -6.95 4.40
N VAL A 65 15.51 -7.88 5.35
CA VAL A 65 16.53 -8.16 6.37
C VAL A 65 17.01 -9.61 6.30
N ALA A 66 18.11 -9.92 6.98
CA ALA A 66 18.59 -11.30 7.09
C ALA A 66 17.62 -12.14 7.94
N PHE A 67 17.45 -13.41 7.57
CA PHE A 67 16.59 -14.34 8.32
C PHE A 67 16.98 -14.45 9.81
N ALA A 68 18.27 -14.40 10.12
CA ALA A 68 18.77 -14.47 11.49
C ALA A 68 18.32 -13.28 12.35
N ASP A 69 18.06 -12.14 11.73
CA ASP A 69 17.82 -10.87 12.43
C ASP A 69 16.33 -10.52 12.52
N ILE A 70 15.50 -11.03 11.60
CA ILE A 70 14.12 -10.55 11.42
C ILE A 70 13.27 -10.61 12.70
N HIS A 71 13.38 -11.67 13.50
CA HIS A 71 12.58 -11.79 14.72
C HIS A 71 13.00 -10.78 15.79
N ASN A 72 14.30 -10.49 15.89
CA ASN A 72 14.81 -9.53 16.87
C ASN A 72 14.47 -8.10 16.45
N ILE A 73 14.58 -7.80 15.15
CA ILE A 73 14.19 -6.50 14.57
C ILE A 73 12.69 -6.27 14.77
N LEU A 74 11.86 -7.24 14.38
CA LEU A 74 10.40 -7.14 14.52
C LEU A 74 9.99 -6.93 15.97
N GLN A 75 10.56 -7.71 16.89
CA GLN A 75 10.28 -7.57 18.32
C GLN A 75 10.63 -6.15 18.81
N ALA A 76 11.82 -5.64 18.49
CA ALA A 76 12.23 -4.29 18.88
C ALA A 76 11.31 -3.20 18.30
N GLN A 77 10.94 -3.32 17.02
CA GLN A 77 10.03 -2.38 16.35
C GLN A 77 8.64 -2.37 17.00
N VAL A 78 8.07 -3.55 17.28
CA VAL A 78 6.77 -3.70 17.95
C VAL A 78 6.81 -3.16 19.39
N GLU A 79 7.85 -3.46 20.16
CA GLU A 79 8.01 -2.97 21.53
C GLU A 79 8.20 -1.44 21.59
N SER A 80 8.89 -0.86 20.61
CA SER A 80 9.08 0.60 20.51
C SER A 80 7.80 1.36 20.12
N GLY A 81 6.88 0.69 19.42
CA GLY A 81 5.61 1.23 18.95
C GLY A 81 5.68 2.35 17.90
N THR A 82 6.88 2.77 17.47
CA THR A 82 7.06 3.92 16.56
C THR A 82 7.43 3.49 15.14
N GLU A 83 8.12 2.37 14.99
CA GLU A 83 8.60 1.86 13.69
C GLU A 83 8.08 0.44 13.38
N ALA A 84 6.99 0.03 14.04
CA ALA A 84 6.36 -1.26 13.78
C ALA A 84 5.87 -1.33 12.33
N PRO A 85 6.23 -2.38 11.57
CA PRO A 85 5.76 -2.53 10.20
C PRO A 85 4.27 -2.88 10.18
N ASP A 86 3.59 -2.52 9.09
CA ASP A 86 2.18 -2.86 8.87
C ASP A 86 2.00 -4.36 8.61
N LEU A 87 3.00 -4.98 7.98
CA LEU A 87 3.05 -6.41 7.71
C LEU A 87 4.45 -6.97 7.96
N ALA A 88 4.54 -8.18 8.48
CA ALA A 88 5.83 -8.86 8.63
C ALA A 88 5.74 -10.33 8.23
N ARG A 89 6.71 -10.80 7.45
CA ARG A 89 6.93 -12.23 7.23
C ARG A 89 7.57 -12.83 8.48
N VAL A 90 6.95 -13.86 9.06
CA VAL A 90 7.48 -14.56 10.24
C VAL A 90 7.60 -16.05 9.96
N ALA A 91 8.62 -16.69 10.53
CA ALA A 91 8.77 -18.14 10.45
C ALA A 91 8.18 -18.84 11.68
N ASP A 92 8.14 -18.17 12.83
CA ASP A 92 7.54 -18.66 14.07
C ASP A 92 6.50 -17.67 14.60
N THR A 93 5.22 -17.99 14.40
CA THR A 93 4.10 -17.18 14.89
C THR A 93 3.85 -17.36 16.39
N ALA A 94 4.32 -18.45 17.02
CA ALA A 94 4.09 -18.70 18.44
C ALA A 94 4.82 -17.67 19.32
N ARG A 95 5.92 -17.11 18.81
CA ARG A 95 6.74 -16.08 19.48
C ARG A 95 5.99 -14.77 19.74
N PHE A 96 4.93 -14.49 18.99
CA PHE A 96 4.09 -13.29 19.12
C PHE A 96 2.72 -13.57 19.73
N ARG A 97 2.51 -14.78 20.27
CA ARG A 97 1.26 -15.13 20.93
C ARG A 97 1.09 -14.31 22.21
N PRO A 98 -0.07 -13.66 22.43
CA PRO A 98 -0.35 -12.99 23.69
C PRO A 98 -0.25 -13.95 24.88
N SER A 99 0.36 -13.50 25.97
CA SER A 99 0.39 -14.21 27.25
C SER A 99 -0.97 -14.09 27.94
N THR A 100 -1.95 -14.87 27.49
CA THR A 100 -3.15 -15.21 28.28
C THR A 100 -2.81 -16.20 29.36
#